data_AF-A0A2H0SGG2-F1
#
_entry.id   AF-A0A2H0SGG2-F1
#
_cell.length_a   1.000
_cell.length_b   1.000
_cell.length_c   1.000
_cell.angle_alpha   90.00
_cell.angle_beta   90.00
_cell.angle_gamma   90.00
#
_symmetry.space_group_name_H-M   'P 1'
#
loop_
_entity.id
_entity.type
_entity.pdbx_description
1 polymer ?
#
loop_
_entity_poly.entity_id
_entity_poly.type
_entity_poly.pdbx_seq_one_letter_code
_entity_poly.pdbx_strand_id
1 'polypeptide(L)'
;MEADAKKDLIFLILFLIGLGFVWYYTGGLNRESSNSPFVIPPHPIGGISSGDISKEEVSGMGGSPSNDTSVVATTQLLKDVISFGSTYNAKETDTEKEYIEIKLSSKSVDKVLLTGLRLKGVYNLDLPIGEGVKLYWPGITNTKESIFLEPGGKAIITTGQSPIGYSFRLNKCTGYLEQFQDFNPSLPKECLYPKDENIPSGPGGFDDKCLDYIDRLPRCEIVKTMPADLSSVCQEYLSTKVNYKSCVETHREDPDFYKNEWRIFLGRSDELWKDRRETIEISDQSGNLIKSVSY
;
A
#
# COMPACT_ATOMS: atom_id res chain seq x y z
N MET A 1 37.26 27.04 27.60
CA MET A 1 36.31 26.43 26.64
C MET A 1 34.85 26.71 26.97
N GLU A 2 34.46 27.11 28.18
CA GLU A 2 33.04 27.43 28.49
C GLU A 2 32.53 28.78 27.93
N ALA A 3 33.41 29.72 27.62
CA ALA A 3 33.01 31.06 27.18
C ALA A 3 32.37 31.09 25.78
N ASP A 4 32.74 30.17 24.87
CA ASP A 4 32.20 30.14 23.50
C ASP A 4 30.81 29.53 23.43
N ALA A 5 30.53 28.46 24.19
CA ALA A 5 29.23 27.79 24.16
C ALA A 5 28.07 28.72 24.57
N LYS A 6 28.31 29.63 25.51
CA LYS A 6 27.30 30.61 25.95
C LYS A 6 27.04 31.66 24.87
N LYS A 7 28.06 32.05 24.12
CA LYS A 7 27.95 33.03 23.04
C LYS A 7 27.20 32.46 21.84
N ASP A 8 27.46 31.20 21.50
CA ASP A 8 26.77 30.48 20.42
C ASP A 8 25.29 30.22 20.77
N LEU A 9 25.00 29.87 22.02
CA LEU A 9 23.62 29.69 22.48
C LEU A 9 22.83 31.00 22.44
N ILE A 10 23.43 32.12 22.86
CA ILE A 10 22.79 33.44 22.80
C ILE A 10 22.54 33.84 21.33
N PHE A 11 23.49 33.55 20.43
CA PHE A 11 23.33 33.82 19.00
C PHE A 11 22.19 33.02 18.38
N LEU A 12 22.09 31.72 18.70
CA LEU A 12 21.01 30.85 18.23
C LEU A 12 19.63 31.35 18.71
N ILE A 13 19.51 31.75 19.98
CA ILE A 13 18.25 32.26 20.54
C ILE A 13 17.84 33.55 19.84
N LEU A 14 18.77 34.48 19.62
CA LEU A 14 18.48 35.74 18.91
C LEU A 14 18.08 35.49 17.45
N PHE A 15 18.70 34.52 16.79
CA PHE A 15 18.33 34.13 15.43
C PHE A 15 16.91 33.56 15.35
N LEU A 16 16.53 32.68 16.28
CA LEU A 16 15.17 32.10 16.34
C LEU A 16 14.11 33.16 16.66
N ILE A 17 14.41 34.11 17.56
CA ILE A 17 13.53 35.26 17.83
C ILE A 17 13.38 36.12 16.57
N GLY A 18 14.48 36.37 15.84
CA GLY A 18 14.45 37.09 14.56
C GLY A 18 13.54 36.42 13.53
N LEU A 19 13.64 35.10 13.38
CA LEU A 19 12.74 34.33 12.50
C LEU A 19 11.27 34.40 12.95
N GLY A 20 11.01 34.34 14.26
CA GLY A 20 9.67 34.52 14.82
C GLY A 20 9.07 35.89 14.51
N PHE A 21 9.88 36.95 14.60
CA PHE A 21 9.48 38.32 14.24
C PHE A 21 9.20 38.44 12.74
N VAL A 22 10.07 37.91 11.89
CA VAL A 22 9.86 37.90 10.44
C VAL A 22 8.58 37.13 10.11
N TRP A 23 8.37 35.95 10.71
CA TRP A 23 7.17 35.14 10.50
C TRP A 23 5.89 35.86 10.96
N TYR A 24 5.92 36.54 12.10
CA TYR A 24 4.79 37.32 12.62
C TYR A 24 4.42 38.50 11.70
N TYR A 25 5.41 39.27 11.23
CA TYR A 25 5.18 40.43 10.36
C TYR A 25 4.87 40.05 8.90
N THR A 26 5.29 38.88 8.44
CA THR A 26 4.97 38.37 7.10
C THR A 26 3.64 37.60 7.03
N GLY A 27 2.82 37.69 8.10
CA GLY A 27 1.42 37.30 8.12
C GLY A 27 1.07 36.07 8.97
N GLY A 28 2.06 35.39 9.58
CA GLY A 28 1.86 34.32 10.56
C GLY A 28 0.65 33.39 10.32
N LEU A 29 -0.13 33.15 11.38
CA LEU A 29 -1.36 32.34 11.38
C LEU A 29 -2.53 32.94 10.57
N ASN A 30 -2.46 34.23 10.21
CA ASN A 30 -3.54 34.96 9.55
C ASN A 30 -3.34 35.10 8.03
N ARG A 31 -2.38 34.38 7.43
CA ARG A 31 -2.35 34.24 5.97
C ARG A 31 -3.61 33.52 5.51
N GLU A 32 -4.35 34.07 4.56
CA GLU A 32 -5.55 33.44 3.97
C GLU A 32 -5.27 32.03 3.38
N SER A 33 -3.99 31.69 3.14
CA SER A 33 -3.55 30.33 2.77
C SER A 33 -3.59 29.31 3.91
N SER A 34 -3.89 29.70 5.16
CA SER A 34 -4.07 28.78 6.30
C SER A 34 -5.53 28.35 6.50
N ASN A 35 -6.50 29.08 5.92
CA ASN A 35 -7.94 28.83 6.07
C ASN A 35 -8.60 28.24 4.81
N SER A 36 -7.80 27.89 3.79
CA SER A 36 -8.29 27.26 2.55
C SER A 36 -7.33 26.13 2.14
N PRO A 37 -7.75 24.85 2.16
CA PRO A 37 -6.88 23.73 1.75
C PRO A 37 -6.58 23.68 0.24
N PHE A 38 -7.07 24.65 -0.55
CA PHE A 38 -6.91 24.67 -2.00
C PHE A 38 -6.48 26.06 -2.50
N VAL A 39 -5.37 26.10 -3.24
CA VAL A 39 -4.85 27.30 -3.92
C VAL A 39 -5.61 27.59 -5.22
N ILE A 40 -6.47 26.66 -5.67
CA ILE A 40 -7.38 26.82 -6.80
C ILE A 40 -8.67 26.05 -6.44
N PRO A 41 -9.86 26.69 -6.35
CA PRO A 41 -11.09 25.93 -6.14
C PRO A 41 -11.36 25.03 -7.36
N PRO A 42 -11.78 23.77 -7.16
CA PRO A 42 -12.18 22.91 -8.26
C PRO A 42 -13.35 23.56 -9.01
N HIS A 43 -13.33 23.44 -10.34
CA HIS A 43 -14.41 23.95 -11.19
C HIS A 43 -15.76 23.36 -10.74
N PRO A 44 -16.83 24.18 -10.69
CA PRO A 44 -18.13 23.67 -10.29
C PRO A 44 -18.61 22.62 -11.29
N ILE A 45 -18.69 21.37 -10.84
CA ILE A 45 -19.38 20.29 -11.54
C ILE A 45 -20.87 20.64 -11.50
N GLY A 46 -21.44 20.75 -12.69
CA GLY A 46 -22.71 21.42 -12.97
C GLY A 46 -23.88 21.00 -12.10
N GLY A 47 -24.61 22.00 -11.63
CA GLY A 47 -25.96 21.84 -11.11
C GLY A 47 -26.88 21.35 -12.21
N ILE A 48 -27.61 20.27 -11.93
CA ILE A 48 -28.75 19.85 -12.73
C ILE A 48 -29.88 20.85 -12.44
N SER A 49 -30.08 21.79 -13.37
CA SER A 49 -31.30 22.58 -13.45
C SER A 49 -32.28 21.83 -14.34
N SER A 50 -33.42 21.46 -13.76
CA SER A 50 -34.62 21.04 -14.49
C SER A 50 -35.11 22.18 -15.38
N GLY A 51 -35.27 21.94 -16.68
CA GLY A 51 -35.92 22.87 -17.60
C GLY A 51 -35.71 22.55 -19.08
N ASP A 52 -36.76 22.00 -19.70
CA ASP A 52 -37.19 22.12 -21.10
C ASP A 52 -36.32 21.63 -22.28
N ILE A 53 -36.78 20.47 -22.79
CA ILE A 53 -37.24 20.21 -24.16
C ILE A 53 -36.72 21.15 -25.26
N SER A 54 -35.86 20.60 -26.13
CA SER A 54 -36.05 20.74 -27.58
C SER A 54 -35.50 19.51 -28.30
N LYS A 55 -36.30 19.03 -29.26
CA LYS A 55 -36.03 17.90 -30.15
C LYS A 55 -35.07 18.35 -31.25
N GLU A 56 -33.99 17.63 -31.47
CA GLU A 56 -33.37 17.51 -32.79
C GLU A 56 -32.96 16.05 -33.04
N GLU A 57 -33.56 15.46 -34.07
CA GLU A 57 -33.14 14.21 -34.68
C GLU A 57 -31.87 14.47 -35.49
N VAL A 58 -30.77 13.76 -35.18
CA VAL A 58 -29.74 13.45 -36.18
C VAL A 58 -29.31 11.99 -36.02
N SER A 59 -29.45 11.28 -37.13
CA SER A 59 -29.11 9.88 -37.36
C SER A 59 -27.60 9.67 -37.51
N GLY A 60 -27.07 8.57 -36.96
CA GLY A 60 -25.98 7.83 -37.62
C GLY A 60 -24.65 7.64 -36.87
N MET A 61 -24.33 6.35 -36.66
CA MET A 61 -22.98 5.72 -36.61
C MET A 61 -22.22 5.68 -35.27
N GLY A 62 -22.52 4.63 -34.49
CA GLY A 62 -21.62 3.48 -34.31
C GLY A 62 -20.22 3.74 -33.73
N GLY A 63 -20.11 3.67 -32.41
CA GLY A 63 -18.85 3.50 -31.68
C GLY A 63 -19.12 2.96 -30.29
N SER A 64 -18.76 1.71 -30.04
CA SER A 64 -18.98 0.97 -28.80
C SER A 64 -18.28 1.62 -27.60
N PRO A 65 -18.95 1.93 -26.48
CA PRO A 65 -18.28 2.19 -25.22
C PRO A 65 -18.03 0.85 -24.51
N SER A 66 -16.78 0.56 -24.22
CA SER A 66 -16.41 -0.48 -23.25
C SER A 66 -16.99 -0.11 -21.89
N ASN A 67 -18.05 -0.81 -21.49
CA ASN A 67 -18.63 -0.78 -20.16
C ASN A 67 -17.60 -1.32 -19.16
N ASP A 68 -16.83 -0.44 -18.54
CA ASP A 68 -16.20 -0.71 -17.27
C ASP A 68 -17.20 -0.33 -16.16
N THR A 69 -18.34 -1.03 -16.15
CA THR A 69 -19.37 -0.86 -15.13
C THR A 69 -19.02 -1.81 -13.99
N SER A 70 -18.21 -1.34 -13.04
CA SER A 70 -18.10 -2.00 -11.74
C SER A 70 -19.48 -1.97 -11.08
N VAL A 71 -20.21 -3.07 -11.16
CA VAL A 71 -21.49 -3.23 -10.46
C VAL A 71 -21.21 -3.10 -8.97
N VAL A 72 -21.77 -2.09 -8.33
CA VAL A 72 -21.77 -1.97 -6.87
C VAL A 72 -22.54 -3.18 -6.34
N ALA A 73 -21.80 -4.18 -5.85
CA ALA A 73 -22.38 -5.40 -5.32
C ALA A 73 -23.32 -5.03 -4.15
N THR A 74 -24.56 -5.51 -4.21
CA THR A 74 -25.51 -5.32 -3.12
C THR A 74 -24.99 -6.02 -1.86
N THR A 75 -25.30 -5.50 -0.68
CA THR A 75 -24.85 -6.06 0.61
C THR A 75 -25.17 -7.55 0.73
N GLN A 76 -26.30 -7.98 0.17
CA GLN A 76 -26.70 -9.39 0.18
C GLN A 76 -25.76 -10.27 -0.65
N LEU A 77 -25.27 -9.79 -1.81
CA LEU A 77 -24.28 -10.50 -2.61
C LEU A 77 -22.94 -10.60 -1.86
N LEU A 78 -22.56 -9.56 -1.12
CA LEU A 78 -21.30 -9.54 -0.36
C LEU A 78 -21.29 -10.56 0.79
N LYS A 79 -22.43 -10.78 1.46
CA LYS A 79 -22.56 -11.74 2.57
C LYS A 79 -22.17 -13.17 2.20
N ASP A 80 -22.45 -13.55 0.96
CA ASP A 80 -22.28 -14.91 0.45
C ASP A 80 -20.86 -15.17 -0.07
N VAL A 81 -20.13 -14.12 -0.47
CA VAL A 81 -18.81 -14.25 -1.08
C VAL A 81 -17.66 -13.80 -0.20
N ILE A 82 -17.90 -12.90 0.77
CA ILE A 82 -16.89 -12.47 1.75
C ILE A 82 -16.92 -13.39 2.96
N SER A 83 -15.73 -13.80 3.40
CA SER A 83 -15.54 -14.60 4.61
C SER A 83 -14.30 -14.16 5.38
N PHE A 84 -14.27 -14.45 6.68
CA PHE A 84 -13.05 -14.33 7.47
C PHE A 84 -12.16 -15.55 7.23
N GLY A 85 -10.87 -15.31 7.04
CA GLY A 85 -9.81 -16.31 7.07
C GLY A 85 -9.37 -16.56 8.51
N SER A 86 -8.09 -16.32 8.81
CA SER A 86 -7.62 -16.26 10.20
C SER A 86 -8.08 -14.99 10.91
N THR A 87 -8.59 -15.13 12.13
CA THR A 87 -8.87 -14.03 13.07
C THR A 87 -8.15 -14.18 14.39
N TYR A 88 -7.23 -15.15 14.50
CA TYR A 88 -6.52 -15.44 15.74
C TYR A 88 -5.74 -14.22 16.25
N ASN A 89 -5.11 -13.49 15.33
CA ASN A 89 -4.30 -12.31 15.62
C ASN A 89 -5.12 -11.05 15.93
N ALA A 90 -6.45 -11.07 15.81
CA ALA A 90 -7.27 -9.97 16.29
C ALA A 90 -7.21 -9.81 17.83
N LYS A 91 -6.65 -10.81 18.52
CA LYS A 91 -6.45 -10.79 19.98
C LYS A 91 -5.16 -10.12 20.42
N GLU A 92 -4.32 -9.73 19.46
CA GLU A 92 -2.98 -9.27 19.76
C GLU A 92 -3.01 -7.81 20.22
N THR A 93 -2.28 -7.50 21.29
CA THR A 93 -2.27 -6.14 21.88
C THR A 93 -1.29 -5.20 21.20
N ASP A 94 -0.34 -5.75 20.44
CA ASP A 94 0.58 -4.99 19.59
C ASP A 94 -0.12 -4.72 18.25
N THR A 95 -0.42 -3.46 17.95
CA THR A 95 -1.20 -3.08 16.75
C THR A 95 -0.51 -3.49 15.45
N GLU A 96 0.82 -3.61 15.46
CA GLU A 96 1.58 -4.06 14.29
C GLU A 96 1.38 -5.56 14.04
N LYS A 97 0.95 -6.33 15.06
CA LYS A 97 0.66 -7.77 14.98
C LYS A 97 -0.82 -8.09 15.09
N GLU A 98 -1.65 -7.11 15.41
CA GLU A 98 -3.10 -7.23 15.40
C GLU A 98 -3.63 -7.17 13.96
N TYR A 99 -4.13 -8.30 13.46
CA TYR A 99 -4.69 -8.35 12.11
C TYR A 99 -5.78 -9.40 11.96
N ILE A 100 -6.60 -9.19 10.92
CA ILE A 100 -7.57 -10.17 10.43
C ILE A 100 -7.30 -10.48 8.95
N GLU A 101 -7.73 -11.65 8.52
CA GLU A 101 -7.75 -12.03 7.12
C GLU A 101 -9.18 -12.03 6.59
N ILE A 102 -9.39 -11.40 5.43
CA ILE A 102 -10.63 -11.43 4.68
C ILE A 102 -10.37 -12.16 3.36
N LYS A 103 -11.27 -13.08 2.98
CA LYS A 103 -11.19 -13.85 1.74
C LYS A 103 -12.42 -13.61 0.88
N LEU A 104 -12.19 -13.48 -0.43
CA LEU A 104 -13.24 -13.53 -1.43
C LEU A 104 -13.34 -14.95 -1.98
N SER A 105 -14.55 -15.50 -1.99
CA SER A 105 -14.83 -16.81 -2.56
C SER A 105 -14.33 -16.90 -4.00
N SER A 106 -13.69 -18.01 -4.36
CA SER A 106 -13.31 -18.31 -5.75
C SER A 106 -14.52 -18.53 -6.66
N LYS A 107 -15.72 -18.71 -6.09
CA LYS A 107 -17.00 -18.78 -6.82
C LYS A 107 -17.58 -17.40 -7.14
N SER A 108 -16.98 -16.32 -6.64
CA SER A 108 -17.41 -14.97 -7.01
C SER A 108 -17.20 -14.76 -8.50
N VAL A 109 -18.20 -14.19 -9.17
CA VAL A 109 -18.11 -13.87 -10.61
C VAL A 109 -17.27 -12.61 -10.81
N ASP A 110 -17.43 -11.62 -9.92
CA ASP A 110 -16.78 -10.32 -10.02
C ASP A 110 -15.83 -10.03 -8.86
N LYS A 111 -14.94 -9.06 -9.08
CA LYS A 111 -14.12 -8.44 -8.03
C LYS A 111 -15.00 -7.64 -7.07
N VAL A 112 -14.57 -7.54 -5.81
CA VAL A 112 -15.28 -6.79 -4.77
C VAL A 112 -14.47 -5.58 -4.32
N LEU A 113 -15.11 -4.41 -4.27
CA LEU A 113 -14.51 -3.20 -3.70
C LEU A 113 -14.42 -3.33 -2.17
N LEU A 114 -13.20 -3.27 -1.63
CA LEU A 114 -12.96 -3.25 -0.17
C LEU A 114 -12.86 -1.82 0.37
N THR A 115 -12.34 -0.88 -0.41
CA THR A 115 -12.24 0.52 0.02
C THR A 115 -13.61 1.08 0.42
N GLY A 116 -13.66 1.72 1.58
CA GLY A 116 -14.87 2.25 2.19
C GLY A 116 -15.72 1.23 2.95
N LEU A 117 -15.50 -0.08 2.80
CA LEU A 117 -16.07 -1.05 3.75
C LEU A 117 -15.57 -0.72 5.15
N ARG A 118 -16.41 -0.97 6.15
CA ARG A 118 -16.14 -0.49 7.50
C ARG A 118 -15.92 -1.64 8.46
N LEU A 119 -14.90 -1.52 9.29
CA LEU A 119 -14.58 -2.45 10.35
C LEU A 119 -15.00 -1.85 11.68
N LYS A 120 -15.83 -2.58 12.41
CA LYS A 120 -16.17 -2.22 13.78
C LYS A 120 -15.27 -2.92 14.77
N GLY A 121 -14.96 -2.19 15.83
CA GLY A 121 -14.16 -2.66 16.94
C GLY A 121 -14.66 -2.13 18.27
N VAL A 122 -13.75 -2.05 19.23
CA VAL A 122 -14.01 -1.62 20.60
C VAL A 122 -14.62 -0.22 20.65
N TYR A 123 -15.43 0.05 21.68
CA TYR A 123 -16.00 1.38 21.95
C TYR A 123 -16.82 2.00 20.80
N ASN A 124 -17.47 1.16 19.97
CA ASN A 124 -18.18 1.58 18.76
C ASN A 124 -17.27 2.26 17.72
N LEU A 125 -15.97 1.97 17.78
CA LEU A 125 -15.04 2.39 16.76
C LEU A 125 -15.46 1.76 15.43
N ASP A 126 -15.50 2.57 14.40
CA ASP A 126 -16.01 2.18 13.09
C ASP A 126 -15.15 2.85 12.01
N LEU A 127 -14.31 2.05 11.37
CA LEU A 127 -13.20 2.53 10.53
C LEU A 127 -13.39 2.11 9.08
N PRO A 128 -13.35 3.05 8.12
CA PRO A 128 -13.33 2.69 6.72
C PRO A 128 -11.97 2.08 6.35
N ILE A 129 -11.99 1.05 5.51
CA ILE A 129 -10.82 0.57 4.80
C ILE A 129 -10.41 1.67 3.80
N GLY A 130 -9.16 2.11 3.90
CA GLY A 130 -8.62 3.13 3.01
C GLY A 130 -8.31 2.64 1.60
N GLU A 131 -7.58 3.48 0.88
CA GLU A 131 -7.00 3.16 -0.42
C GLU A 131 -5.63 2.48 -0.27
N GLY A 132 -5.12 1.92 -1.37
CA GLY A 132 -3.81 1.28 -1.41
C GLY A 132 -3.08 1.55 -2.72
N VAL A 133 -1.84 1.07 -2.81
CA VAL A 133 -1.01 1.18 -4.01
C VAL A 133 -0.92 -0.18 -4.70
N LYS A 134 -1.27 -0.24 -5.98
CA LYS A 134 -1.18 -1.50 -6.75
C LYS A 134 0.25 -1.97 -6.90
N LEU A 135 1.12 -1.03 -7.22
CA LEU A 135 2.55 -1.24 -7.40
C LEU A 135 3.28 -0.20 -6.57
N TYR A 136 4.00 -0.66 -5.56
CA TYR A 136 4.86 0.20 -4.76
C TYR A 136 6.17 0.48 -5.51
N TRP A 137 6.62 1.73 -5.46
CA TRP A 137 7.90 2.15 -5.98
C TRP A 137 8.66 2.94 -4.91
N PRO A 138 9.82 2.45 -4.44
CA PRO A 138 10.61 3.14 -3.41
C PRO A 138 11.12 4.51 -3.88
N GLY A 139 11.13 5.48 -2.96
CA GLY A 139 11.76 6.79 -3.19
C GLY A 139 10.95 7.78 -4.04
N ILE A 140 9.71 7.44 -4.42
CA ILE A 140 8.78 8.35 -5.08
C ILE A 140 7.42 8.35 -4.38
N THR A 141 6.59 9.35 -4.68
CA THR A 141 5.18 9.36 -4.28
C THR A 141 4.42 8.33 -5.10
N ASN A 142 3.77 7.39 -4.42
CA ASN A 142 2.95 6.37 -5.07
C ASN A 142 1.50 6.83 -5.17
N THR A 143 0.85 6.55 -6.31
CA THR A 143 -0.57 6.84 -6.51
C THR A 143 -1.41 5.83 -5.75
N LYS A 144 -2.30 6.33 -4.89
CA LYS A 144 -3.29 5.50 -4.19
C LYS A 144 -4.50 5.29 -5.08
N GLU A 145 -5.08 4.10 -5.00
CA GLU A 145 -6.29 3.71 -5.70
C GLU A 145 -7.17 2.83 -4.81
N SER A 146 -8.42 2.65 -5.23
CA SER A 146 -9.37 1.78 -4.55
C SER A 146 -8.88 0.32 -4.55
N ILE A 147 -9.02 -0.33 -3.40
CA ILE A 147 -8.65 -1.72 -3.19
C ILE A 147 -9.78 -2.62 -3.65
N PHE A 148 -9.49 -3.48 -4.62
CA PHE A 148 -10.39 -4.53 -5.08
C PHE A 148 -9.81 -5.90 -4.78
N LEU A 149 -10.67 -6.81 -4.29
CA LEU A 149 -10.36 -8.21 -4.12
C LEU A 149 -10.88 -9.01 -5.31
N GLU A 150 -10.00 -9.72 -6.01
CA GLU A 150 -10.39 -10.59 -7.12
C GLU A 150 -10.87 -11.95 -6.61
N PRO A 151 -11.71 -12.70 -7.34
CA PRO A 151 -12.18 -14.01 -6.92
C PRO A 151 -11.05 -14.93 -6.45
N GLY A 152 -11.22 -15.55 -5.27
CA GLY A 152 -10.20 -16.40 -4.64
C GLY A 152 -9.09 -15.63 -3.93
N GLY A 153 -9.14 -14.30 -3.93
CA GLY A 153 -8.15 -13.44 -3.29
C GLY A 153 -8.34 -13.31 -1.79
N LYS A 154 -7.31 -12.78 -1.14
CA LYS A 154 -7.37 -12.41 0.28
C LYS A 154 -6.79 -11.03 0.57
N ALA A 155 -7.23 -10.42 1.66
CA ALA A 155 -6.67 -9.21 2.21
C ALA A 155 -6.31 -9.45 3.67
N ILE A 156 -5.11 -9.04 4.06
CA ILE A 156 -4.70 -8.99 5.47
C ILE A 156 -4.84 -7.55 5.90
N ILE A 157 -5.67 -7.31 6.92
CA ILE A 157 -5.94 -5.98 7.46
C ILE A 157 -5.31 -5.91 8.84
N THR A 158 -4.23 -5.14 8.93
CA THR A 158 -3.45 -4.89 10.14
C THR A 158 -3.87 -3.56 10.75
N THR A 159 -4.04 -3.51 12.07
CA THR A 159 -4.44 -2.29 12.80
C THR A 159 -3.38 -1.21 12.72
N GLY A 160 -2.11 -1.60 12.82
CA GLY A 160 -0.93 -0.75 12.89
C GLY A 160 -0.62 0.08 11.62
N GLN A 161 0.55 0.71 11.65
CA GLN A 161 1.08 1.46 10.52
C GLN A 161 1.66 0.53 9.47
N SER A 162 1.67 0.97 8.21
CA SER A 162 2.41 0.25 7.18
C SER A 162 3.92 0.48 7.36
N PRO A 163 4.76 -0.57 7.40
CA PRO A 163 6.22 -0.42 7.41
C PRO A 163 6.77 0.38 6.22
N ILE A 164 6.03 0.45 5.12
CA ILE A 164 6.40 1.22 3.92
C ILE A 164 5.50 2.44 3.67
N GLY A 165 4.60 2.77 4.63
CA GLY A 165 3.73 3.94 4.57
C GLY A 165 2.50 3.83 3.66
N TYR A 166 2.24 2.65 3.08
CA TYR A 166 1.08 2.41 2.21
C TYR A 166 0.43 1.05 2.50
N SER A 167 -0.88 0.93 2.30
CA SER A 167 -1.50 -0.35 1.97
C SER A 167 -1.10 -0.73 0.54
N PHE A 168 -0.82 -1.99 0.24
CA PHE A 168 -0.29 -2.39 -1.07
C PHE A 168 -0.73 -3.78 -1.51
N ARG A 169 -0.75 -4.01 -2.83
CA ARG A 169 -0.95 -5.34 -3.42
C ARG A 169 0.38 -6.07 -3.51
N LEU A 170 0.38 -7.36 -3.18
CA LEU A 170 1.55 -8.21 -3.37
C LEU A 170 1.82 -8.46 -4.86
N ASN A 171 3.10 -8.62 -5.19
CA ASN A 171 3.60 -9.03 -6.50
C ASN A 171 4.79 -9.98 -6.34
N LYS A 172 5.29 -10.53 -7.46
CA LYS A 172 6.43 -11.45 -7.49
C LYS A 172 7.67 -10.93 -6.74
N CYS A 173 7.88 -9.62 -6.70
CA CYS A 173 9.08 -9.00 -6.15
C CYS A 173 8.93 -8.58 -4.68
N THR A 174 7.71 -8.61 -4.12
CA THR A 174 7.40 -8.00 -2.82
C THR A 174 8.22 -8.57 -1.66
N GLY A 175 8.65 -9.83 -1.72
CA GLY A 175 9.45 -10.44 -0.66
C GLY A 175 10.78 -9.71 -0.40
N TYR A 176 11.34 -8.97 -1.37
CA TYR A 176 12.55 -8.17 -1.15
C TYR A 176 12.36 -7.05 -0.09
N LEU A 177 11.12 -6.61 0.15
CA LEU A 177 10.84 -5.55 1.12
C LEU A 177 11.07 -6.04 2.57
N GLU A 178 10.91 -7.33 2.84
CA GLU A 178 11.07 -7.96 4.16
C GLU A 178 12.50 -7.82 4.71
N GLN A 179 13.49 -7.57 3.86
CA GLN A 179 14.89 -7.49 4.28
C GLN A 179 15.20 -6.23 5.10
N PHE A 180 14.44 -5.16 4.89
CA PHE A 180 14.68 -3.85 5.50
C PHE A 180 13.51 -3.37 6.36
N GLN A 181 12.38 -4.06 6.31
CA GLN A 181 11.15 -3.73 7.03
C GLN A 181 10.54 -5.03 7.54
N ASP A 182 10.01 -5.00 8.76
CA ASP A 182 9.33 -6.14 9.35
C ASP A 182 7.83 -6.06 9.07
N PHE A 183 7.28 -7.07 8.42
CA PHE A 183 5.84 -7.16 8.18
C PHE A 183 5.24 -8.26 9.04
N ASN A 184 4.03 -8.02 9.53
CA ASN A 184 3.28 -8.99 10.32
C ASN A 184 1.91 -9.21 9.69
N PRO A 185 1.60 -10.44 9.23
CA PRO A 185 2.53 -11.57 9.10
C PRO A 185 3.64 -11.28 8.09
N SER A 186 4.73 -12.06 8.10
CA SER A 186 5.85 -11.84 7.17
C SER A 186 5.42 -11.93 5.71
N LEU A 187 6.13 -11.22 4.83
CA LEU A 187 5.90 -11.30 3.39
C LEU A 187 6.38 -12.65 2.84
N PRO A 188 5.66 -13.20 1.85
CA PRO A 188 6.07 -14.43 1.21
C PRO A 188 7.39 -14.25 0.44
N LYS A 189 8.35 -15.15 0.67
CA LYS A 189 9.65 -15.17 -0.02
C LYS A 189 9.58 -15.90 -1.36
N GLU A 190 8.64 -15.47 -2.20
CA GLU A 190 8.29 -16.11 -3.48
C GLU A 190 9.00 -15.51 -4.71
N CYS A 191 9.97 -14.63 -4.53
CA CYS A 191 10.71 -14.03 -5.64
C CYS A 191 11.36 -15.10 -6.52
N LEU A 192 11.61 -14.74 -7.77
CA LEU A 192 12.39 -15.55 -8.69
C LEU A 192 13.79 -15.78 -8.12
N TYR A 193 14.37 -16.95 -8.40
CA TYR A 193 15.76 -17.16 -8.00
C TYR A 193 16.67 -16.31 -8.88
N PRO A 194 17.71 -15.67 -8.30
CA PRO A 194 18.68 -14.91 -9.08
C PRO A 194 19.36 -15.71 -10.21
N LYS A 195 19.44 -17.05 -10.09
CA LYS A 195 19.98 -17.95 -11.11
C LYS A 195 19.05 -18.23 -12.30
N ASP A 196 17.75 -18.03 -12.10
CA ASP A 196 16.73 -18.26 -13.13
C ASP A 196 16.53 -16.99 -13.99
N GLU A 197 17.18 -15.89 -13.61
CA GLU A 197 17.20 -14.63 -14.35
C GLU A 197 18.17 -14.68 -15.53
N ASN A 198 18.07 -13.70 -16.43
CA ASN A 198 18.97 -13.58 -17.56
C ASN A 198 20.41 -13.26 -17.10
N ILE A 199 21.22 -14.31 -16.99
CA ILE A 199 22.63 -14.23 -16.61
C ILE A 199 23.53 -14.12 -17.85
N PRO A 200 24.42 -13.11 -17.91
CA PRO A 200 25.44 -13.01 -18.95
C PRO A 200 26.26 -14.30 -19.09
N SER A 201 26.17 -14.91 -20.27
CA SER A 201 26.89 -16.14 -20.63
C SER A 201 27.87 -15.89 -21.78
N GLY A 202 29.00 -16.60 -21.79
CA GLY A 202 30.02 -16.53 -22.86
C GLY A 202 31.26 -15.70 -22.51
N PRO A 203 32.11 -15.36 -23.51
CA PRO A 203 33.30 -14.53 -23.27
C PRO A 203 32.91 -13.16 -22.68
N GLY A 204 33.36 -12.87 -21.46
CA GLY A 204 32.96 -11.67 -20.71
C GLY A 204 31.70 -11.85 -19.85
N GLY A 205 31.16 -13.07 -19.77
CA GLY A 205 30.11 -13.46 -18.82
C GLY A 205 30.64 -13.74 -17.41
N PHE A 206 29.79 -14.28 -16.54
CA PHE A 206 30.14 -14.55 -15.16
C PHE A 206 31.16 -15.68 -15.02
N ASP A 207 32.10 -15.52 -14.10
CA ASP A 207 33.06 -16.55 -13.71
C ASP A 207 32.42 -17.59 -12.78
N ASP A 208 33.02 -18.79 -12.71
CA ASP A 208 32.47 -19.92 -11.93
C ASP A 208 32.17 -19.55 -10.47
N LYS A 209 33.01 -18.70 -9.86
CA LYS A 209 32.79 -18.19 -8.50
C LYS A 209 31.51 -17.37 -8.38
N CYS A 210 31.21 -16.54 -9.38
CA CYS A 210 29.99 -15.74 -9.40
C CYS A 210 28.76 -16.62 -9.55
N LEU A 211 28.80 -17.59 -10.47
CA LEU A 211 27.72 -18.54 -10.68
C LEU A 211 27.44 -19.35 -9.41
N ASP A 212 28.50 -19.87 -8.77
CA ASP A 212 28.41 -20.58 -7.49
C ASP A 212 27.81 -19.72 -6.37
N TYR A 213 28.08 -18.41 -6.37
CA TYR A 213 27.54 -17.48 -5.38
C TYR A 213 26.05 -17.22 -5.63
N ILE A 214 25.68 -16.93 -6.88
CA ILE A 214 24.29 -16.70 -7.30
C ILE A 214 23.42 -17.94 -7.01
N ASP A 215 23.94 -19.14 -7.24
CA ASP A 215 23.22 -20.40 -7.00
C ASP A 215 22.88 -20.64 -5.53
N ARG A 216 23.68 -20.08 -4.61
CA ARG A 216 23.48 -20.20 -3.16
C ARG A 216 22.66 -19.05 -2.58
N LEU A 217 22.43 -17.99 -3.35
CA LEU A 217 21.74 -16.81 -2.87
C LEU A 217 20.26 -17.15 -2.63
N PRO A 218 19.72 -16.90 -1.43
CA PRO A 218 18.31 -17.15 -1.15
C PRO A 218 17.40 -16.26 -2.00
N ARG A 219 16.15 -16.72 -2.19
CA ARG A 219 15.12 -15.90 -2.83
C ARG A 219 14.88 -14.63 -2.01
N CYS A 220 14.58 -13.54 -2.72
CA CYS A 220 14.24 -12.25 -2.11
C CYS A 220 15.33 -11.66 -1.21
N GLU A 221 16.60 -12.01 -1.43
CA GLU A 221 17.70 -11.53 -0.60
C GLU A 221 18.67 -10.65 -1.42
N ILE A 222 18.83 -9.41 -0.97
CA ILE A 222 19.80 -8.46 -1.52
C ILE A 222 21.11 -8.64 -0.76
N VAL A 223 22.22 -8.68 -1.51
CA VAL A 223 23.57 -8.79 -0.93
C VAL A 223 23.91 -7.53 -0.14
N LYS A 224 23.94 -7.62 1.20
CA LYS A 224 24.27 -6.50 2.10
C LYS A 224 25.77 -6.19 2.12
N THR A 225 26.59 -7.24 2.10
CA THR A 225 28.05 -7.14 2.13
C THR A 225 28.61 -7.87 0.93
N MET A 226 29.20 -7.12 0.00
CA MET A 226 29.72 -7.69 -1.25
C MET A 226 31.03 -8.44 -1.00
N PRO A 227 31.16 -9.71 -1.41
CA PRO A 227 32.42 -10.43 -1.31
C PRO A 227 33.49 -9.86 -2.26
N ALA A 228 34.69 -9.62 -1.72
CA ALA A 228 35.80 -9.02 -2.45
C ALA A 228 36.46 -9.96 -3.47
N ASP A 229 36.21 -11.26 -3.36
CA ASP A 229 36.75 -12.30 -4.24
C ASP A 229 35.90 -12.58 -5.48
N LEU A 230 34.75 -11.90 -5.61
CA LEU A 230 33.93 -11.90 -6.81
C LEU A 230 34.47 -10.92 -7.86
N SER A 231 34.29 -11.27 -9.14
CA SER A 231 34.61 -10.39 -10.25
C SER A 231 33.77 -9.10 -10.21
N SER A 232 34.32 -7.99 -10.72
CA SER A 232 33.61 -6.69 -10.74
C SER A 232 32.26 -6.75 -11.46
N VAL A 233 32.19 -7.54 -12.55
CA VAL A 233 30.97 -7.78 -13.31
C VAL A 233 29.90 -8.48 -12.46
N CYS A 234 30.30 -9.44 -11.63
CA CYS A 234 29.39 -10.11 -10.70
C CYS A 234 28.86 -9.15 -9.64
N GLN A 235 29.74 -8.35 -9.05
CA GLN A 235 29.36 -7.37 -8.01
C GLN A 235 28.38 -6.33 -8.56
N GLU A 236 28.60 -5.88 -9.80
CA GLU A 236 27.67 -4.97 -10.50
C GLU A 236 26.32 -5.64 -10.73
N TYR A 237 26.29 -6.90 -11.20
CA TYR A 237 25.03 -7.63 -11.36
C TYR A 237 24.27 -7.77 -10.04
N LEU A 238 24.92 -8.25 -8.99
CA LEU A 238 24.30 -8.46 -7.68
C LEU A 238 23.73 -7.16 -7.10
N SER A 239 24.45 -6.05 -7.23
CA SER A 239 24.01 -4.75 -6.70
C SER A 239 22.89 -4.11 -7.54
N THR A 240 22.90 -4.29 -8.85
CA THR A 240 21.96 -3.60 -9.76
C THR A 240 20.74 -4.44 -10.14
N LYS A 241 20.86 -5.77 -10.21
CA LYS A 241 19.81 -6.68 -10.69
C LYS A 241 19.11 -7.46 -9.60
N VAL A 242 19.80 -7.81 -8.50
CA VAL A 242 19.22 -8.59 -7.41
C VAL A 242 18.61 -7.67 -6.35
N ASN A 243 17.52 -7.01 -6.70
CA ASN A 243 16.76 -6.13 -5.79
C ASN A 243 15.31 -5.92 -6.24
N TYR A 244 14.49 -5.33 -5.36
CA TYR A 244 13.07 -5.05 -5.64
C TYR A 244 12.87 -4.25 -6.93
N LYS A 245 13.62 -3.15 -7.10
CA LYS A 245 13.43 -2.22 -8.21
C LYS A 245 13.68 -2.92 -9.55
N SER A 246 14.82 -3.58 -9.70
CA SER A 246 15.13 -4.29 -10.95
C SER A 246 14.18 -5.45 -11.20
N CYS A 247 13.75 -6.18 -10.16
CA CYS A 247 12.74 -7.23 -10.31
C CYS A 247 11.43 -6.65 -10.87
N VAL A 248 10.94 -5.53 -10.35
CA VAL A 248 9.73 -4.88 -10.86
C VAL A 248 9.92 -4.39 -12.29
N GLU A 249 11.05 -3.75 -12.60
CA GLU A 249 11.35 -3.26 -13.95
C GLU A 249 11.33 -4.38 -15.00
N THR A 250 11.85 -5.56 -14.64
CA THR A 250 11.89 -6.73 -15.53
C THR A 250 10.54 -7.44 -15.63
N HIS A 251 9.82 -7.63 -14.53
CA HIS A 251 8.69 -8.56 -14.46
C HIS A 251 7.30 -7.94 -14.37
N ARG A 252 7.17 -6.61 -14.29
CA ARG A 252 5.84 -5.97 -14.08
C ARG A 252 4.81 -6.29 -15.17
N GLU A 253 5.27 -6.67 -16.36
CA GLU A 253 4.43 -7.03 -17.50
C GLU A 253 4.15 -8.54 -17.57
N ASP A 254 4.69 -9.35 -16.64
CA ASP A 254 4.42 -10.77 -16.59
C ASP A 254 2.93 -11.02 -16.27
N PRO A 255 2.27 -12.00 -16.92
CA PRO A 255 0.86 -12.29 -16.68
C PRO A 255 0.51 -12.61 -15.22
N ASP A 256 1.45 -13.19 -14.48
CA ASP A 256 1.34 -13.58 -13.07
C ASP A 256 2.13 -12.66 -12.12
N PHE A 257 2.47 -11.43 -12.56
CA PHE A 257 3.22 -10.46 -11.76
C PHE A 257 2.51 -10.13 -10.44
N TYR A 258 1.23 -9.75 -10.52
CA TYR A 258 0.43 -9.42 -9.35
C TYR A 258 -0.08 -10.68 -8.67
N LYS A 259 0.03 -10.72 -7.34
CA LYS A 259 -0.59 -11.78 -6.53
C LYS A 259 -1.99 -11.35 -6.13
N ASN A 260 -2.85 -12.33 -5.83
CA ASN A 260 -4.21 -12.08 -5.36
C ASN A 260 -4.25 -11.89 -3.83
N GLU A 261 -3.35 -11.04 -3.33
CA GLU A 261 -3.22 -10.71 -1.91
C GLU A 261 -2.97 -9.20 -1.73
N TRP A 262 -3.73 -8.58 -0.82
CA TRP A 262 -3.52 -7.22 -0.36
C TRP A 262 -3.02 -7.19 1.09
N ARG A 263 -2.09 -6.28 1.39
CA ARG A 263 -1.68 -5.87 2.73
C ARG A 263 -2.26 -4.49 3.02
N ILE A 264 -3.18 -4.43 3.97
CA ILE A 264 -3.96 -3.24 4.30
C ILE A 264 -3.62 -2.83 5.73
N PHE A 265 -3.32 -1.55 5.93
CA PHE A 265 -2.95 -1.00 7.22
C PHE A 265 -3.91 0.12 7.60
N LEU A 266 -4.45 0.06 8.82
CA LEU A 266 -5.42 1.05 9.32
C LEU A 266 -4.73 2.28 9.93
N GLY A 267 -3.42 2.21 10.18
CA GLY A 267 -2.62 3.33 10.63
C GLY A 267 -2.96 3.77 12.05
N ARG A 268 -3.20 2.82 12.95
CA ARG A 268 -3.56 3.10 14.35
C ARG A 268 -2.44 2.75 15.31
N SER A 269 -2.40 3.49 16.41
CA SER A 269 -1.55 3.23 17.58
C SER A 269 -2.23 2.45 18.68
N ASP A 270 -3.56 2.33 18.63
CA ASP A 270 -4.38 1.61 19.60
C ASP A 270 -5.08 0.43 18.95
N GLU A 271 -5.23 -0.66 19.70
CA GLU A 271 -5.93 -1.88 19.30
C GLU A 271 -7.33 -1.58 18.75
N LEU A 272 -7.76 -2.41 17.80
CA LEU A 272 -9.09 -2.31 17.21
C LEU A 272 -10.08 -3.25 17.91
N TRP A 273 -9.62 -4.41 18.38
CA TRP A 273 -10.44 -5.43 19.03
C TRP A 273 -9.88 -5.79 20.41
N LYS A 274 -10.73 -6.28 21.31
CA LYS A 274 -10.27 -6.82 22.60
C LYS A 274 -9.58 -8.17 22.39
N ASP A 275 -8.66 -8.48 23.30
CA ASP A 275 -8.02 -9.79 23.42
C ASP A 275 -8.99 -10.97 23.62
N ARG A 276 -10.22 -10.71 24.10
CA ARG A 276 -11.24 -11.73 24.40
C ARG A 276 -12.67 -11.20 24.36
N ARG A 277 -13.62 -12.10 24.06
CA ARG A 277 -15.06 -11.83 24.10
C ARG A 277 -15.43 -10.63 23.22
N GLU A 278 -14.88 -10.62 22.01
CA GLU A 278 -15.10 -9.57 21.03
C GLU A 278 -15.85 -10.11 19.81
N THR A 279 -16.54 -9.22 19.11
CA THR A 279 -17.15 -9.51 17.82
C THR A 279 -16.57 -8.58 16.78
N ILE A 280 -15.87 -9.15 15.80
CA ILE A 280 -15.40 -8.43 14.63
C ILE A 280 -16.58 -8.32 13.67
N GLU A 281 -16.91 -7.11 13.23
CA GLU A 281 -17.92 -6.88 12.20
C GLU A 281 -17.31 -6.13 11.01
N ILE A 282 -17.70 -6.56 9.81
CA ILE A 282 -17.52 -5.80 8.58
C ILE A 282 -18.88 -5.41 8.03
N SER A 283 -19.04 -4.12 7.71
CA SER A 283 -20.26 -3.55 7.13
C SER A 283 -19.96 -2.77 5.87
N ASP A 284 -20.99 -2.53 5.06
CA ASP A 284 -20.89 -1.62 3.92
C ASP A 284 -20.82 -0.15 4.36
N GLN A 285 -20.70 0.75 3.38
CA GLN A 285 -20.64 2.20 3.60
C GLN A 285 -21.93 2.78 4.20
N SER A 286 -23.06 2.07 4.09
CA SER A 286 -24.35 2.45 4.67
C SER A 286 -24.57 1.85 6.07
N GLY A 287 -23.60 1.09 6.59
CA GLY A 287 -23.66 0.46 7.90
C GLY A 287 -24.40 -0.88 7.93
N ASN A 288 -24.78 -1.43 6.77
CA ASN A 288 -25.40 -2.76 6.73
C ASN A 288 -24.34 -3.83 6.96
N LEU A 289 -24.61 -4.73 7.90
CA LEU A 289 -23.71 -5.83 8.23
C LEU A 289 -23.50 -6.76 7.04
N ILE A 290 -22.23 -7.03 6.70
CA ILE A 290 -21.83 -8.01 5.69
C ILE A 290 -21.38 -9.32 6.38
N LYS A 291 -20.50 -9.24 7.37
CA LYS A 291 -20.03 -10.42 8.10
C LYS A 291 -19.68 -10.09 9.53
N SER A 292 -19.86 -11.06 10.42
CA SER A 292 -19.36 -11.00 11.78
C SER A 292 -18.76 -12.33 12.22
N VAL A 293 -17.86 -12.25 13.19
CA VAL A 293 -17.26 -13.41 13.86
C VAL A 293 -16.90 -13.02 15.29
N SER A 294 -17.18 -13.93 16.24
CA SER A 294 -16.91 -13.72 17.66
C SER A 294 -15.90 -14.74 18.18
N TYR A 295 -15.13 -14.37 19.22
CA TYR A 295 -14.12 -15.24 19.83
C TYR A 295 -13.91 -15.02 21.32
#